data_AF-A0A563EN58-F1
#
_entry.id   AF-A0A563EN58-F1
#
_cell.length_a   1.000
_cell.length_b   1.000
_cell.length_c   1.000
_cell.angle_alpha   90.00
_cell.angle_beta   90.00
_cell.angle_gamma   90.00
#
_symmetry.space_group_name_H-M   'P 1'
#
loop_
_entity.id
_entity.type
_entity.pdbx_description
1 polymer ?
#
loop_
_entity_poly.entity_id
_entity_poly.type
_entity_poly.pdbx_seq_one_letter_code
_entity_poly.pdbx_strand_id
1 'polypeptide(L)'
;MGDRANYVLVGENGYELFHSQWGALTIDRNFLDGPDSAIEFVREQRADAAWLDDVWCEGAVLIDVPRRFLLLFTWHHGGVTNRKTWLHELAEAWPGWEIRWAYGGVEDVAAYVGVDRKRVRTEREPIERLVNEHLLEYPDDGDFVITIRAGGTLRGYLVSAQHCDLPWAGPKLVDLAGGLAPAPGRKRHGESDTGPESGVHIDVDEREVGVWTLAPLLGTVEELAACWPGWRFEFWEDRHEEQTRRCGEDFPMFPW
;
A
#
# COMPACT_ATOMS: atom_id res chain seq x y z
N MET A 1 16.64 -16.89 -0.33
CA MET A 1 15.25 -16.42 -0.16
C MET A 1 15.11 -15.98 1.28
N GLY A 2 14.42 -14.87 1.56
CA GLY A 2 14.18 -14.37 2.91
C GLY A 2 13.47 -13.03 2.92
N ASP A 3 12.69 -12.81 3.97
CA ASP A 3 11.69 -11.75 4.14
C ASP A 3 12.29 -10.55 4.89
N ARG A 4 12.99 -9.72 4.13
CA ARG A 4 13.92 -8.75 4.70
C ARG A 4 13.22 -7.49 5.18
N ALA A 5 13.73 -6.96 6.29
CA ALA A 5 13.27 -5.69 6.81
C ALA A 5 14.41 -4.74 7.19
N ASN A 6 14.14 -3.45 6.98
CA ASN A 6 14.93 -2.36 7.53
C ASN A 6 14.28 -1.83 8.81
N TYR A 7 15.07 -1.66 9.86
CA TYR A 7 14.63 -1.00 11.08
C TYR A 7 15.45 0.26 11.33
N VAL A 8 14.79 1.34 11.71
CA VAL A 8 15.40 2.65 11.89
C VAL A 8 15.08 3.16 13.29
N LEU A 9 16.11 3.50 14.07
CA LEU A 9 15.95 4.18 15.36
C LEU A 9 16.44 5.62 15.22
N VAL A 10 15.54 6.58 15.39
CA VAL A 10 15.90 8.00 15.43
C VAL A 10 16.05 8.44 16.88
N GLY A 11 17.23 9.01 17.17
CA GLY A 11 17.58 9.61 18.45
C GLY A 11 17.85 11.11 18.31
N GLU A 12 18.37 11.74 19.36
CA GLU A 12 18.61 13.19 19.39
C GLU A 12 19.62 13.69 18.34
N ASN A 13 20.57 12.83 17.94
CA ASN A 13 21.72 13.21 17.11
C ASN A 13 21.72 12.58 15.71
N GLY A 14 20.62 11.97 15.29
CA GLY A 14 20.52 11.28 14.00
C GLY A 14 19.77 9.95 14.12
N TYR A 15 20.05 9.03 13.20
CA TYR A 15 19.41 7.72 13.17
C TYR A 15 20.43 6.59 13.05
N GLU A 16 20.04 5.43 13.56
CA GLU A 16 20.72 4.15 13.38
C GLU A 16 19.87 3.26 12.47
N LEU A 17 20.52 2.52 11.56
CA LEU A 17 19.87 1.60 10.64
C LEU A 17 20.26 0.16 10.99
N PHE A 18 19.27 -0.72 10.93
CA PHE A 18 19.43 -2.14 11.19
C PHE A 18 18.74 -2.95 10.09
N HIS A 19 19.25 -4.15 9.87
CA HIS A 19 18.76 -5.10 8.89
C HIS A 19 18.38 -6.41 9.57
N SER A 20 17.25 -6.98 9.16
CA SER A 20 16.86 -8.35 9.51
C SER A 20 16.52 -9.16 8.27
N GLN A 21 17.07 -10.37 8.16
CA GLN A 21 16.82 -11.26 7.01
C GLN A 21 15.40 -11.84 7.01
N TRP A 22 14.73 -11.90 8.16
CA TRP A 22 13.41 -12.52 8.36
C TRP A 22 12.45 -11.59 9.11
N GLY A 23 12.79 -10.31 9.20
CA GLY A 23 12.09 -9.36 10.05
C GLY A 23 10.68 -9.04 9.57
N ALA A 24 10.46 -9.00 8.25
CA ALA A 24 9.21 -8.51 7.67
C ALA A 24 7.99 -9.35 8.07
N LEU A 25 8.19 -10.66 8.28
CA LEU A 25 7.16 -11.63 8.71
C LEU A 25 6.67 -11.47 10.15
N THR A 26 7.36 -10.64 10.95
CA THR A 26 7.14 -10.59 12.40
C THR A 26 6.89 -9.18 12.92
N ILE A 27 6.78 -8.19 12.02
CA ILE A 27 6.46 -6.80 12.38
C ILE A 27 5.11 -6.74 13.11
N ASP A 28 4.15 -7.56 12.70
CA ASP A 28 2.83 -7.67 13.32
C ASP A 28 2.89 -8.08 14.80
N ARG A 29 3.90 -8.84 15.21
CA ARG A 29 4.03 -9.38 16.58
C ARG A 29 5.03 -8.64 17.43
N ASN A 30 6.23 -8.39 16.91
CA ASN A 30 7.36 -7.88 17.70
C ASN A 30 7.13 -6.46 18.22
N PHE A 31 6.17 -5.74 17.65
CA PHE A 31 5.87 -4.36 18.03
C PHE A 31 4.62 -4.26 18.92
N LEU A 32 3.90 -5.35 19.21
CA LEU A 32 2.70 -5.31 20.08
C LEU A 32 3.01 -5.21 21.58
N ASP A 33 4.26 -5.43 21.99
CA ASP A 33 4.68 -5.32 23.40
C ASP A 33 5.13 -3.89 23.79
N GLY A 34 4.81 -2.90 22.94
CA GLY A 34 5.05 -1.49 23.20
C GLY A 34 6.45 -0.96 22.85
N PRO A 35 6.70 0.34 23.06
CA PRO A 35 7.88 1.04 22.55
C PRO A 35 9.21 0.52 23.12
N ASP A 36 9.28 0.23 24.42
CA ASP A 36 10.53 -0.19 25.06
C ASP A 36 10.99 -1.56 24.50
N SER A 37 10.07 -2.53 24.47
CA SER A 37 10.30 -3.87 23.91
C SER A 37 10.68 -3.81 22.43
N ALA A 38 10.02 -2.96 21.64
CA ALA A 38 10.33 -2.78 20.23
C ALA A 38 11.69 -2.13 19.99
N ILE A 39 12.09 -1.14 20.79
CA ILE A 39 13.41 -0.52 20.70
C ILE A 39 14.50 -1.53 21.05
N GLU A 40 14.31 -2.33 22.10
CA GLU A 40 15.23 -3.42 22.44
C GLU A 40 15.34 -4.43 21.30
N PHE A 41 14.21 -4.91 20.78
CA PHE A 41 14.17 -5.82 19.64
C PHE A 41 14.93 -5.27 18.42
N VAL A 42 14.73 -3.99 18.07
CA VAL A 42 15.41 -3.36 16.93
C VAL A 42 16.92 -3.30 17.16
N ARG A 43 17.37 -2.97 18.38
CA ARG A 43 18.81 -2.89 18.72
C ARG A 43 19.52 -4.23 18.66
N GLU A 44 18.79 -5.33 18.84
CA GLU A 44 19.33 -6.69 18.70
C GLU A 44 19.50 -7.13 17.24
N GLN A 45 18.92 -6.40 16.29
CA GLN A 45 19.09 -6.69 14.87
C GLN A 45 20.49 -6.30 14.40
N ARG A 46 20.88 -6.78 13.22
CA ARG A 46 22.21 -6.49 12.66
C ARG A 46 22.27 -5.01 12.28
N ALA A 47 23.11 -4.23 12.95
CA ALA A 47 23.43 -2.87 12.53
C ALA A 47 23.94 -2.88 11.07
N ASP A 48 23.42 -1.97 10.26
CA ASP A 48 23.72 -1.87 8.84
C ASP A 48 23.80 -0.41 8.41
N ALA A 49 24.54 -0.13 7.34
CA ALA A 49 24.59 1.18 6.70
C ALA A 49 23.92 1.18 5.33
N ALA A 50 23.65 -0.01 4.78
CA ALA A 50 23.01 -0.19 3.49
C ALA A 50 21.50 -0.26 3.64
N TRP A 51 20.79 0.56 2.87
CA TRP A 51 19.36 0.43 2.73
C TRP A 51 19.02 -0.71 1.77
N LEU A 52 17.93 -1.41 2.04
CA LEU A 52 17.27 -2.23 1.03
C LEU A 52 16.54 -1.29 0.06
N ASP A 53 16.43 -1.74 -1.20
CA ASP A 53 15.56 -1.08 -2.17
C ASP A 53 14.10 -1.53 -2.03
N ASP A 54 13.21 -0.87 -2.75
CA ASP A 54 11.77 -1.09 -2.80
C ASP A 54 11.35 -2.46 -3.36
N VAL A 55 12.29 -3.25 -3.91
CA VAL A 55 12.05 -4.62 -4.39
C VAL A 55 12.47 -5.66 -3.35
N TRP A 56 13.53 -5.40 -2.58
CA TRP A 56 14.02 -6.33 -1.57
C TRP A 56 13.58 -6.00 -0.14
N CYS A 57 13.03 -4.81 0.10
CA CYS A 57 12.53 -4.38 1.41
C CYS A 57 11.06 -4.78 1.56
N GLU A 58 10.82 -5.95 2.13
CA GLU A 58 9.46 -6.49 2.29
C GLU A 58 8.75 -5.93 3.53
N GLY A 59 9.49 -5.25 4.41
CA GLY A 59 8.93 -4.45 5.49
C GLY A 59 9.95 -3.47 6.06
N ALA A 60 9.47 -2.45 6.74
CA ALA A 60 10.34 -1.58 7.52
C ALA A 60 9.61 -0.97 8.70
N VAL A 61 10.37 -0.63 9.75
CA VAL A 61 9.86 0.14 10.89
C VAL A 61 10.84 1.24 11.25
N LEU A 62 10.31 2.44 11.47
CA LEU A 62 11.01 3.58 11.99
C LEU A 62 10.41 3.98 13.32
N ILE A 63 11.26 4.06 14.34
CA ILE A 63 10.92 4.53 15.68
C ILE A 63 11.65 5.85 15.92
N ASP A 64 10.92 6.95 15.96
CA ASP A 64 11.42 8.26 16.37
C ASP A 64 11.11 8.49 17.84
N VAL A 65 12.11 8.21 18.68
CA VAL A 65 12.00 8.26 20.14
C VAL A 65 11.76 9.69 20.64
N PRO A 66 12.50 10.72 20.18
CA PRO A 66 12.24 12.10 20.59
C PRO A 66 10.82 12.58 20.29
N ARG A 67 10.27 12.22 19.13
CA ARG A 67 8.93 12.66 18.71
C ARG A 67 7.81 11.73 19.12
N ARG A 68 8.11 10.55 19.66
CA ARG A 68 7.14 9.48 19.90
C ARG A 68 6.33 9.17 18.63
N PHE A 69 7.05 8.89 17.55
CA PHE A 69 6.46 8.62 16.25
C PHE A 69 6.91 7.25 15.72
N LEU A 70 5.97 6.45 15.25
CA LEU A 70 6.16 5.13 14.68
C LEU A 70 5.66 5.13 13.23
N LEU A 71 6.53 4.78 12.29
CA LEU A 71 6.20 4.66 10.87
C LEU A 71 6.59 3.26 10.40
N LEU A 72 5.67 2.55 9.75
CA LEU A 72 5.94 1.17 9.33
C LEU A 72 5.20 0.76 8.06
N PHE A 73 5.72 -0.26 7.40
CA PHE A 73 4.98 -1.06 6.41
C PHE A 73 5.45 -2.51 6.44
N THR A 74 4.63 -3.42 5.92
CA THR A 74 5.01 -4.79 5.59
C THR A 74 4.14 -5.32 4.46
N TRP A 75 4.69 -6.18 3.62
CA TRP A 75 3.96 -6.95 2.60
C TRP A 75 3.21 -8.13 3.19
N HIS A 76 3.55 -8.54 4.42
CA HIS A 76 3.12 -9.81 5.01
C HIS A 76 1.88 -9.69 5.92
N HIS A 77 1.11 -8.60 5.80
CA HIS A 77 -0.09 -8.41 6.62
C HIS A 77 -1.35 -8.93 5.92
N GLY A 78 -2.04 -9.88 6.53
CA GLY A 78 -3.11 -10.66 5.91
C GLY A 78 -4.44 -9.93 5.70
N GLY A 79 -4.52 -9.05 4.71
CA GLY A 79 -5.76 -8.44 4.22
C GLY A 79 -6.25 -7.20 4.99
N VAL A 80 -7.29 -6.55 4.45
CA VAL A 80 -7.78 -5.23 4.89
C VAL A 80 -8.24 -5.22 6.35
N THR A 81 -9.13 -6.16 6.71
CA THR A 81 -9.74 -6.25 8.05
C THR A 81 -8.70 -6.50 9.14
N ASN A 82 -7.64 -7.23 8.76
CA ASN A 82 -6.52 -7.52 9.65
C ASN A 82 -5.68 -6.25 9.91
N ARG A 83 -5.44 -5.39 8.90
CA ARG A 83 -4.64 -4.17 9.08
C ARG A 83 -5.27 -3.21 10.07
N LYS A 84 -6.55 -2.90 9.88
CA LYS A 84 -7.26 -1.94 10.72
C LYS A 84 -7.33 -2.39 12.18
N THR A 85 -7.62 -3.67 12.42
CA THR A 85 -7.66 -4.26 13.77
C THR A 85 -6.28 -4.22 14.40
N TRP A 86 -5.26 -4.65 13.67
CA TRP A 86 -3.89 -4.66 14.14
C TRP A 86 -3.34 -3.27 14.47
N LEU A 87 -3.60 -2.26 13.62
CA LEU A 87 -3.19 -0.87 13.90
C LEU A 87 -3.87 -0.32 15.16
N HIS A 88 -5.11 -0.74 15.44
CA HIS A 88 -5.80 -0.37 16.68
C HIS A 88 -5.12 -0.99 17.91
N GLU A 89 -4.83 -2.29 17.89
CA GLU A 89 -4.11 -2.99 18.97
C GLU A 89 -2.72 -2.39 19.19
N LEU A 90 -2.01 -2.08 18.10
CA LEU A 90 -0.71 -1.43 18.15
C LEU A 90 -0.80 -0.04 18.80
N ALA A 91 -1.84 0.75 18.49
CA ALA A 91 -2.05 2.05 19.12
C ALA A 91 -2.32 1.95 20.62
N GLU A 92 -3.01 0.90 21.08
CA GLU A 92 -3.20 0.63 22.50
C GLU A 92 -1.88 0.26 23.20
N ALA A 93 -1.02 -0.51 22.52
CA ALA A 93 0.30 -0.90 23.04
C ALA A 93 1.33 0.25 23.07
N TRP A 94 1.12 1.31 22.29
CA TRP A 94 2.02 2.45 22.15
C TRP A 94 1.38 3.76 22.64
N PRO A 95 1.07 3.88 23.94
CA PRO A 95 0.32 5.03 24.46
C PRO A 95 1.09 6.34 24.28
N GLY A 96 0.43 7.32 23.69
CA GLY A 96 0.99 8.66 23.46
C GLY A 96 2.02 8.73 22.33
N TRP A 97 2.09 7.69 21.49
CA TRP A 97 2.81 7.73 20.23
C TRP A 97 1.85 8.01 19.07
N GLU A 98 2.36 8.71 18.06
CA GLU A 98 1.72 8.79 16.76
C GLU A 98 2.17 7.61 15.90
N ILE A 99 1.21 6.89 15.30
CA ILE A 99 1.48 5.72 14.46
C ILE A 99 0.97 5.99 13.05
N ARG A 100 1.79 5.72 12.04
CA ARG A 100 1.42 5.83 10.63
C ARG A 100 1.87 4.63 9.82
N TRP A 101 1.09 4.33 8.79
CA TRP A 101 1.49 3.40 7.74
C TRP A 101 2.29 4.13 6.65
N ALA A 102 3.39 3.53 6.21
CA ALA A 102 4.23 4.01 5.11
C ALA A 102 3.68 3.51 3.78
N TYR A 103 2.76 4.26 3.17
CA TYR A 103 2.17 3.90 1.87
C TYR A 103 3.20 3.93 0.74
N GLY A 104 4.25 4.77 0.80
CA GLY A 104 5.38 4.71 -0.11
C GLY A 104 6.44 3.66 0.26
N GLY A 105 6.13 2.76 1.21
CA GLY A 105 7.03 1.69 1.65
C GLY A 105 8.35 2.22 2.20
N VAL A 106 9.46 1.61 1.78
CA VAL A 106 10.81 1.97 2.25
C VAL A 106 11.21 3.39 1.85
N GLU A 107 10.62 3.94 0.78
CA GLU A 107 10.88 5.32 0.37
C GLU A 107 10.40 6.34 1.40
N ASP A 108 9.24 6.12 2.03
CA ASP A 108 8.72 7.00 3.09
C ASP A 108 9.62 6.95 4.32
N VAL A 109 10.08 5.74 4.67
CA VAL A 109 10.98 5.52 5.81
C VAL A 109 12.34 6.19 5.58
N ALA A 110 12.91 6.06 4.38
CA ALA A 110 14.15 6.73 3.99
C ALA A 110 13.98 8.27 3.99
N ALA A 111 12.89 8.77 3.38
CA ALA A 111 12.62 10.20 3.29
C ALA A 111 12.45 10.84 4.67
N TYR A 112 11.84 10.15 5.63
CA TYR A 112 11.64 10.65 6.99
C TYR A 112 12.98 11.07 7.66
N VAL A 113 14.04 10.28 7.47
CA VAL A 113 15.37 10.58 8.02
C VAL A 113 16.26 11.40 7.08
N GLY A 114 15.69 11.97 6.01
CA GLY A 114 16.40 12.83 5.07
C GLY A 114 17.23 12.08 4.03
N VAL A 115 17.03 10.77 3.87
CA VAL A 115 17.63 10.00 2.78
C VAL A 115 16.79 10.19 1.51
N ASP A 116 17.44 10.54 0.40
CA ASP A 116 16.76 10.68 -0.90
C ASP A 116 16.09 9.36 -1.29
N ARG A 117 14.78 9.39 -1.57
CA ARG A 117 13.96 8.25 -2.02
C ARG A 117 14.60 7.50 -3.19
N LYS A 118 15.29 8.22 -4.09
CA LYS A 118 15.97 7.62 -5.24
C LYS A 118 17.07 6.62 -4.86
N ARG A 119 17.58 6.68 -3.63
CA ARG A 119 18.61 5.74 -3.15
C ARG A 119 18.05 4.36 -2.80
N VAL A 120 16.75 4.27 -2.56
CA VAL A 120 16.05 3.02 -2.21
C VAL A 120 15.02 2.64 -3.27
N ARG A 121 14.96 3.38 -4.38
CA ARG A 121 14.07 3.10 -5.50
C ARG A 121 14.80 2.29 -6.56
N THR A 122 14.23 1.16 -6.94
CA THR A 122 14.69 0.35 -8.06
C THR A 122 14.30 1.01 -9.39
N GLU A 123 15.09 0.78 -10.44
CA GLU A 123 14.69 1.18 -11.79
C GLU A 123 13.38 0.50 -12.17
N ARG A 124 12.41 1.30 -12.66
CA ARG A 124 11.07 0.82 -12.98
C ARG A 124 10.93 0.57 -14.47
N GLU A 125 10.17 -0.47 -14.81
CA GLU A 125 9.72 -0.67 -16.19
C GLU A 125 8.71 0.41 -16.61
N PRO A 126 8.58 0.72 -17.91
CA PRO A 126 7.55 1.62 -18.41
C PRO A 126 6.16 1.16 -17.98
N ILE A 127 5.33 2.09 -17.51
CA ILE A 127 4.01 1.76 -16.95
C ILE A 127 3.09 1.06 -17.95
N GLU A 128 3.22 1.38 -19.25
CA GLU A 128 2.45 0.72 -20.30
C GLU A 128 2.74 -0.79 -20.38
N ARG A 129 3.93 -1.24 -19.99
CA ARG A 129 4.25 -2.66 -19.98
C ARG A 129 3.59 -3.37 -18.80
N LEU A 130 3.72 -2.81 -17.60
CA LEU A 130 3.13 -3.36 -16.38
C LEU A 130 1.60 -3.51 -16.53
N VAL A 131 0.93 -2.47 -17.00
CA VAL A 131 -0.53 -2.51 -17.20
C VAL A 131 -0.96 -3.58 -18.22
N ASN A 132 -0.21 -3.78 -19.31
CA ASN A 132 -0.57 -4.84 -20.27
C ASN A 132 -0.41 -6.25 -19.69
N GLU A 133 0.55 -6.48 -18.79
CA GLU A 133 0.75 -7.78 -18.13
C GLU A 133 -0.38 -8.06 -17.11
N HIS A 134 -0.75 -7.07 -16.30
CA HIS A 134 -1.79 -7.20 -15.25
C HIS A 134 -3.22 -7.35 -15.78
N LEU A 135 -3.55 -6.72 -16.91
CA LEU A 135 -4.91 -6.75 -17.48
C LEU A 135 -5.27 -8.11 -18.13
N LEU A 136 -4.34 -9.06 -18.23
CA LEU A 136 -4.54 -10.35 -18.91
C LEU A 136 -4.85 -11.52 -17.98
N GLU A 137 -4.84 -11.32 -16.65
CA GLU A 137 -4.87 -12.41 -15.68
C GLU A 137 -6.17 -12.48 -14.85
N TYR A 138 -6.77 -13.67 -14.87
CA TYR A 138 -7.82 -14.23 -13.99
C TYR A 138 -8.99 -13.30 -13.59
N PRO A 139 -10.10 -13.31 -14.36
CA PRO A 139 -11.25 -12.41 -14.12
C PRO A 139 -12.08 -12.73 -12.86
N ASP A 140 -11.88 -13.89 -12.24
CA ASP A 140 -12.72 -14.36 -11.13
C ASP A 140 -12.10 -14.11 -9.74
N ASP A 141 -10.77 -13.98 -9.61
CA ASP A 141 -10.08 -13.90 -8.30
C ASP A 141 -9.19 -12.64 -8.16
N GLY A 142 -9.45 -11.58 -8.94
CA GLY A 142 -8.63 -10.38 -8.96
C GLY A 142 -8.41 -9.74 -7.57
N ASP A 143 -7.15 -9.42 -7.28
CA ASP A 143 -6.68 -8.68 -6.10
C ASP A 143 -6.76 -7.16 -6.29
N PHE A 144 -7.06 -6.70 -7.51
CA PHE A 144 -7.25 -5.29 -7.83
C PHE A 144 -8.64 -5.01 -8.44
N VAL A 145 -9.32 -3.98 -7.94
CA VAL A 145 -10.65 -3.56 -8.43
C VAL A 145 -10.60 -2.22 -9.15
N ILE A 146 -10.98 -2.21 -10.42
CA ILE A 146 -11.18 -0.98 -11.19
C ILE A 146 -12.68 -0.72 -11.30
N THR A 147 -13.12 0.49 -11.01
CA THR A 147 -14.51 0.92 -11.25
C THR A 147 -14.52 2.23 -12.01
N ILE A 148 -15.32 2.29 -13.08
CA ILE A 148 -15.40 3.45 -13.99
C ILE A 148 -16.86 3.86 -14.12
N ARG A 149 -17.16 5.11 -13.76
CA ARG A 149 -18.43 5.77 -14.02
C ARG A 149 -18.28 6.68 -15.23
N ALA A 150 -19.10 6.47 -16.25
CA ALA A 150 -19.13 7.31 -17.45
C ALA A 150 -20.51 7.31 -18.09
N GLY A 151 -21.02 8.49 -18.45
CA GLY A 151 -22.37 8.65 -19.02
C GLY A 151 -23.46 8.07 -18.12
N GLY A 152 -23.30 8.21 -16.79
CA GLY A 152 -24.23 7.64 -15.80
C GLY A 152 -24.21 6.12 -15.66
N THR A 153 -23.33 5.41 -16.36
CA THR A 153 -23.17 3.94 -16.24
C THR A 153 -21.91 3.62 -15.44
N LEU A 154 -22.03 2.72 -14.45
CA LEU A 154 -20.88 2.15 -13.75
C LEU A 154 -20.46 0.83 -14.39
N ARG A 155 -19.15 0.64 -14.59
CA ARG A 155 -18.56 -0.65 -14.94
C ARG A 155 -17.45 -0.97 -13.96
N GLY A 156 -17.43 -2.20 -13.47
CA GLY A 156 -16.33 -2.69 -12.65
C GLY A 156 -15.53 -3.77 -13.37
N TYR A 157 -14.27 -3.91 -13.00
CA TYR A 157 -13.33 -4.87 -13.56
C TYR A 157 -12.50 -5.45 -12.42
N LEU A 158 -12.26 -6.75 -12.48
CA LEU A 158 -11.40 -7.48 -11.55
C LEU A 158 -10.17 -7.93 -12.33
N VAL A 159 -8.99 -7.60 -11.81
CA VAL A 159 -7.70 -7.89 -12.45
C VAL A 159 -6.68 -8.28 -11.40
N SER A 160 -5.64 -9.00 -11.82
CA SER A 160 -4.50 -9.37 -10.98
C SER A 160 -3.39 -8.34 -11.11
N ALA A 161 -3.03 -7.66 -10.02
CA ALA A 161 -1.96 -6.68 -9.98
C ALA A 161 -1.07 -6.88 -8.75
N GLN A 162 0.24 -7.07 -8.99
CA GLN A 162 1.19 -7.35 -7.91
C GLN A 162 1.38 -6.15 -6.95
N HIS A 163 1.03 -4.94 -7.39
CA HIS A 163 1.12 -3.70 -6.62
C HIS A 163 -0.03 -2.75 -6.99
N CYS A 164 -0.09 -1.58 -6.35
CA CYS A 164 -0.99 -0.49 -6.77
C CYS A 164 -0.40 0.30 -7.96
N ASP A 165 -0.19 -0.38 -9.08
CA ASP A 165 0.54 0.13 -10.23
C ASP A 165 -0.39 0.61 -11.37
N LEU A 166 -1.56 0.02 -11.55
CA LEU A 166 -2.52 0.41 -12.59
C LEU A 166 -2.87 1.91 -12.60
N PRO A 167 -3.11 2.58 -11.45
CA PRO A 167 -3.43 4.00 -11.42
C PRO A 167 -2.33 4.90 -12.00
N TRP A 168 -1.10 4.43 -12.13
CA TRP A 168 0.02 5.20 -12.69
C TRP A 168 -0.09 5.40 -14.19
N ALA A 169 -0.94 4.65 -14.90
CA ALA A 169 -1.24 4.90 -16.32
C ALA A 169 -2.05 6.19 -16.54
N GLY A 170 -2.58 6.80 -15.46
CA GLY A 170 -3.36 8.01 -15.57
C GLY A 170 -4.67 7.79 -16.33
N PRO A 171 -5.19 8.83 -17.01
CA PRO A 171 -6.46 8.75 -17.75
C PRO A 171 -6.50 7.67 -18.84
N LYS A 172 -5.34 7.21 -19.35
CA LYS A 172 -5.26 6.09 -20.31
C LYS A 172 -5.83 4.79 -19.73
N LEU A 173 -5.88 4.64 -18.40
CA LEU A 173 -6.45 3.47 -17.75
C LEU A 173 -7.92 3.25 -18.13
N VAL A 174 -8.66 4.32 -18.45
CA VAL A 174 -10.05 4.23 -18.91
C VAL A 174 -10.15 3.47 -20.24
N ASP A 175 -9.29 3.79 -21.20
CA ASP A 175 -9.27 3.14 -22.50
C ASP A 175 -8.82 1.68 -22.39
N LEU A 176 -7.82 1.43 -21.53
CA LEU A 176 -7.27 0.09 -21.29
C LEU A 176 -8.30 -0.84 -20.63
N ALA A 177 -8.99 -0.36 -19.59
CA ALA A 177 -10.09 -1.09 -18.97
C ALA A 177 -11.27 -1.31 -19.92
N GLY A 178 -11.49 -0.41 -20.89
CA GLY A 178 -12.49 -0.58 -21.94
C GLY A 178 -12.29 -1.83 -22.82
N GLY A 179 -11.07 -2.37 -22.88
CA GLY A 179 -10.76 -3.62 -23.56
C GLY A 179 -11.10 -4.88 -22.76
N LEU A 180 -11.45 -4.76 -21.48
CA LEU A 180 -11.75 -5.88 -20.60
C LEU A 180 -13.23 -6.26 -20.58
N ALA A 181 -13.49 -7.51 -20.20
CA ALA A 181 -14.84 -7.93 -19.84
C ALA A 181 -15.23 -7.33 -18.47
N PRO A 182 -16.36 -6.61 -18.37
CA PRO A 182 -16.81 -6.07 -17.09
C PRO A 182 -17.26 -7.19 -16.15
N ALA A 183 -16.94 -7.04 -14.87
CA ALA A 183 -17.42 -7.90 -13.80
C ALA A 183 -18.77 -7.38 -13.26
N PRO A 184 -19.70 -8.27 -12.88
CA PRO A 184 -20.98 -7.88 -12.30
C PRO A 184 -20.88 -7.44 -10.82
N GLY A 185 -19.69 -7.50 -10.22
CA GLY A 185 -19.41 -7.30 -8.80
C GLY A 185 -18.25 -8.19 -8.35
N ARG A 186 -17.79 -8.04 -7.10
CA ARG A 186 -16.85 -8.97 -6.48
C ARG A 186 -17.57 -9.90 -5.52
N LYS A 187 -17.50 -11.20 -5.81
CA LYS A 187 -18.02 -12.25 -4.93
C LYS A 187 -16.95 -12.67 -3.95
N ARG A 188 -17.37 -13.30 -2.86
CA ARG A 188 -16.46 -13.95 -1.92
C ARG A 188 -16.24 -15.40 -2.33
N HIS A 189 -15.00 -15.81 -2.53
CA HIS A 189 -14.64 -17.13 -3.07
C HIS A 189 -14.47 -18.22 -2.00
N GLY A 190 -14.45 -17.85 -0.73
CA GLY A 190 -14.39 -18.78 0.40
C GLY A 190 -14.09 -18.08 1.71
N GLU A 191 -13.93 -18.86 2.79
CA GLU A 191 -13.59 -18.33 4.12
C GLU A 191 -12.20 -17.69 4.20
N SER A 192 -11.30 -18.07 3.30
CA SER A 192 -9.94 -17.53 3.19
C SER A 192 -9.82 -16.35 2.22
N ASP A 193 -10.89 -15.94 1.55
CA ASP A 193 -10.86 -14.76 0.66
C ASP A 193 -10.81 -13.50 1.52
N THR A 194 -9.65 -12.83 1.46
CA THR A 194 -9.30 -11.60 2.20
C THR A 194 -9.72 -10.32 1.48
N GLY A 195 -10.36 -10.44 0.32
CA GLY A 195 -10.71 -9.28 -0.49
C GLY A 195 -9.60 -8.85 -1.45
N PRO A 196 -9.89 -7.85 -2.29
CA PRO A 196 -8.86 -7.18 -3.06
C PRO A 196 -7.89 -6.45 -2.13
N GLU A 197 -6.65 -6.28 -2.58
CA GLU A 197 -5.61 -5.56 -1.86
C GLU A 197 -5.49 -4.11 -2.33
N SER A 198 -6.02 -3.77 -3.50
CA SER A 198 -5.98 -2.40 -4.04
C SER A 198 -7.18 -2.10 -4.93
N GLY A 199 -7.43 -0.82 -5.18
CA GLY A 199 -8.46 -0.43 -6.12
C GLY A 199 -8.41 1.01 -6.56
N VAL A 200 -9.10 1.26 -7.67
CA VAL A 200 -9.28 2.60 -8.25
C VAL A 200 -10.73 2.81 -8.67
N HIS A 201 -11.27 3.96 -8.28
CA HIS A 201 -12.52 4.49 -8.80
C HIS A 201 -12.25 5.69 -9.70
N ILE A 202 -12.86 5.68 -10.88
CA ILE A 202 -12.72 6.74 -11.87
C ILE A 202 -14.11 7.24 -12.23
N ASP A 203 -14.37 8.52 -11.99
CA ASP A 203 -15.55 9.20 -12.50
C ASP A 203 -15.14 10.07 -13.69
N VAL A 204 -15.46 9.62 -14.90
CA VAL A 204 -15.09 10.29 -16.14
C VAL A 204 -15.87 11.57 -16.34
N ASP A 205 -17.13 11.60 -15.89
CA ASP A 205 -18.02 12.74 -16.08
C ASP A 205 -17.57 13.91 -15.20
N GLU A 206 -17.19 13.63 -13.94
CA GLU A 206 -16.72 14.62 -12.97
C GLU A 206 -15.19 14.84 -12.98
N ARG A 207 -14.45 14.02 -13.75
CA ARG A 207 -12.97 13.96 -13.76
C ARG A 207 -12.38 13.76 -12.37
N GLU A 208 -12.84 12.73 -11.69
CA GLU A 208 -12.38 12.35 -10.36
C GLU A 208 -11.72 10.98 -10.39
N VAL A 209 -10.67 10.82 -9.60
CA VAL A 209 -10.01 9.54 -9.39
C VAL A 209 -9.74 9.36 -7.90
N GLY A 210 -10.06 8.16 -7.43
CA GLY A 210 -9.85 7.73 -6.07
C GLY A 210 -9.07 6.44 -6.02
N VAL A 211 -8.01 6.39 -5.23
CA VAL A 211 -7.11 5.23 -5.13
C VAL A 211 -6.99 4.79 -3.68
N TRP A 212 -7.09 3.49 -3.43
CA TRP A 212 -6.76 2.88 -2.15
C TRP A 212 -5.87 1.65 -2.36
N THR A 213 -5.08 1.30 -1.34
CA THR A 213 -4.17 0.16 -1.40
C THR A 213 -3.75 -0.33 -0.03
N LEU A 214 -3.55 -1.65 0.07
CA LEU A 214 -2.82 -2.29 1.13
C LEU A 214 -1.33 -2.44 0.81
N ALA A 215 -0.97 -2.56 -0.46
CA ALA A 215 0.41 -2.67 -0.90
C ALA A 215 1.11 -1.30 -0.83
N PRO A 216 2.45 -1.26 -0.74
CA PRO A 216 3.17 -0.02 -0.99
C PRO A 216 2.94 0.49 -2.42
N LEU A 217 2.84 1.81 -2.55
CA LEU A 217 2.87 2.52 -3.81
C LEU A 217 4.25 2.41 -4.44
N LEU A 218 4.28 2.34 -5.77
CA LEU A 218 5.49 2.53 -6.55
C LEU A 218 5.85 4.02 -6.56
N GLY A 219 6.25 4.60 -5.43
CA GLY A 219 6.64 6.01 -5.30
C GLY A 219 5.71 6.81 -4.40
N THR A 220 5.59 8.10 -4.65
CA THR A 220 4.82 9.03 -3.80
C THR A 220 3.39 9.23 -4.29
N VAL A 221 2.52 9.63 -3.38
CA VAL A 221 1.14 10.02 -3.70
C VAL A 221 1.13 11.21 -4.67
N GLU A 222 2.07 12.15 -4.53
CA GLU A 222 2.19 13.30 -5.41
C GLU A 222 2.60 12.90 -6.84
N GLU A 223 3.54 11.96 -6.99
CA GLU A 223 3.92 11.42 -8.30
C GLU A 223 2.74 10.69 -8.95
N LEU A 224 1.98 9.91 -8.17
CA LEU A 224 0.79 9.23 -8.67
C LEU A 224 -0.30 10.23 -9.09
N ALA A 225 -0.57 11.25 -8.28
CA ALA A 225 -1.52 12.30 -8.61
C ALA A 225 -1.12 13.06 -9.89
N ALA A 226 0.17 13.25 -10.13
CA ALA A 226 0.68 13.89 -11.33
C ALA A 226 0.41 13.09 -12.62
N CYS A 227 0.19 11.77 -12.52
CA CYS A 227 -0.27 10.94 -13.65
C CYS A 227 -1.71 11.27 -14.10
N TRP A 228 -2.48 12.02 -13.30
CA TRP A 228 -3.88 12.38 -13.56
C TRP A 228 -4.05 13.89 -13.80
N PRO A 229 -3.43 14.47 -14.84
CA PRO A 229 -3.43 15.91 -15.05
C PRO A 229 -4.83 16.44 -15.34
N GLY A 230 -5.27 17.42 -14.54
CA GLY A 230 -6.58 18.05 -14.69
C GLY A 230 -7.75 17.23 -14.13
N TRP A 231 -7.46 16.18 -13.36
CA TRP A 231 -8.44 15.42 -12.58
C TRP A 231 -8.34 15.79 -11.11
N ARG A 232 -9.43 15.63 -10.37
CA ARG A 232 -9.38 15.64 -8.90
C ARG A 232 -8.92 14.28 -8.42
N PHE A 233 -7.72 14.24 -7.85
CA PHE A 233 -7.13 13.03 -7.29
C PHE A 233 -7.34 12.97 -5.79
N GLU A 234 -7.77 11.82 -5.28
CA GLU A 234 -7.86 11.55 -3.84
C GLU A 234 -7.23 10.21 -3.51
N PHE A 235 -6.27 10.20 -2.58
CA PHE A 235 -5.74 8.97 -2.02
C PHE A 235 -6.53 8.62 -0.76
N TRP A 236 -7.17 7.46 -0.78
CA TRP A 236 -7.98 6.96 0.31
C TRP A 236 -7.24 6.03 1.26
N GLU A 237 -5.92 5.87 1.09
CA GLU A 237 -5.12 5.02 1.97
C GLU A 237 -5.64 3.57 1.93
N ASP A 238 -5.96 2.95 3.06
CA ASP A 238 -6.56 1.61 3.15
C ASP A 238 -8.11 1.64 3.26
N ARG A 239 -8.74 2.81 3.05
CA ARG A 239 -10.20 3.02 3.12
C ARG A 239 -10.92 2.55 1.85
N HIS A 240 -10.80 1.27 1.55
CA HIS A 240 -11.51 0.60 0.45
C HIS A 240 -13.04 0.81 0.48
N GLU A 241 -13.64 1.05 1.64
CA GLU A 241 -15.07 1.32 1.81
C GLU A 241 -15.52 2.55 1.02
N GLU A 242 -14.60 3.48 0.74
CA GLU A 242 -14.86 4.65 -0.08
C GLU A 242 -15.20 4.27 -1.54
N GLN A 243 -14.51 3.26 -2.09
CA GLN A 243 -14.87 2.73 -3.41
C GLN A 243 -16.25 2.08 -3.37
N THR A 244 -16.53 1.28 -2.33
CA THR A 244 -17.84 0.63 -2.14
C THR A 244 -18.97 1.65 -2.06
N ARG A 245 -18.75 2.73 -1.31
CA ARG A 245 -19.72 3.83 -1.16
C ARG A 245 -20.02 4.53 -2.48
N ARG A 246 -19.00 4.76 -3.33
CA ARG A 246 -19.18 5.40 -4.66
C ARG A 246 -19.80 4.48 -5.70
N CYS A 247 -19.64 3.17 -5.53
CA CYS A 247 -20.24 2.18 -6.41
C CYS A 247 -21.72 1.92 -6.05
N GLY A 248 -22.03 1.83 -4.76
CA GLY A 248 -23.38 1.48 -4.30
C GLY A 248 -23.80 0.09 -4.77
N GLU A 249 -25.08 -0.07 -5.09
CA GLU A 249 -25.64 -1.35 -5.56
C GLU A 249 -25.24 -1.68 -7.02
N ASP A 250 -24.74 -0.70 -7.79
CA ASP A 250 -24.35 -0.88 -9.19
C ASP A 250 -23.13 -1.80 -9.36
N PHE A 251 -22.27 -1.87 -8.35
CA PHE A 251 -21.15 -2.82 -8.29
C PHE A 251 -20.97 -3.30 -6.85
N PRO A 252 -21.62 -4.41 -6.47
CA PRO A 252 -21.52 -4.93 -5.12
C PRO A 252 -20.12 -5.50 -4.89
N MET A 253 -19.42 -4.91 -3.92
CA MET A 253 -18.24 -5.50 -3.30
C MET A 253 -18.68 -6.03 -1.95
N PHE A 254 -18.35 -7.29 -1.66
CA PHE A 254 -18.66 -7.88 -0.36
C PHE A 254 -18.11 -6.98 0.77
N PRO A 255 -18.86 -6.72 1.85
CA PRO A 255 -18.33 -5.95 2.97
C PRO A 255 -17.17 -6.72 3.63
N TRP A 256 -15.99 -6.11 3.65
CA TRP A 256 -14.75 -6.69 4.17
C TRP A 256 -14.58 -6.41 5.67
#